data_AF-A0A7X7Z4F8-F1
#
_entry.id   AF-A0A7X7Z4F8-F1
#
_cell.length_a   1.000
_cell.length_b   1.000
_cell.length_c   1.000
_cell.angle_alpha   90.00
_cell.angle_beta   90.00
_cell.angle_gamma   90.00
#
_symmetry.space_group_name_H-M   'P 1'
#
loop_
_entity.id
_entity.type
_entity.pdbx_description
1 polymer ?
#
loop_
_entity_poly.entity_id
_entity_poly.type
_entity_poly.pdbx_seq_one_letter_code
_entity_poly.pdbx_strand_id
1 'polypeptide(L)'
;RAAVERIARDGDRHVYGINTGFGSLKDVAIGSADLARLQRNLLMSHSAGVGEPLPVEVVRAAMLLRANALARGASGVRPVVVETLLAMLARGVHPCIPAQGSVGASGDLAPLSHMALVLSRPPDGEDDPAELSGETIAADGRRVPGKEAMAAADIPRLVLGAKEGLALNNGVQISAALGVLALLDAERLADLADLAVAMTVEAVRGVADAYQPAVHRQRPFAGQAVSAARILAHLAGSSLVGSDPQRIQDGYSLRCAPQVHGAVRDALARVRETLTVEINSATDNPLVLVEPDGAAVVSAGQFHGEPVALAADALKVALAELAGISERRVFRLLTKALSFGLPPLLAPPDRPGLGLMALQFTAAGLVAESKHIAHPSSVDNIPTCEDQEDHVSMSPIAARGARRIVANTAYVLACEMLCASSALALRRDREAANLGAGTARAVALCREPLAWHAAGSPPGRCLEEVCRLIHAGAFDAPLLEAGA
;
A
#
# COMPACT_ATOMS: atom_id res chain seq x y z
N ARG A 1 -32.85 -1.72 -0.01
CA ARG A 1 -33.47 -1.24 -1.28
C ARG A 1 -34.93 -0.82 -1.13
N ALA A 2 -35.85 -1.70 -0.69
CA ALA A 2 -37.29 -1.40 -0.62
C ALA A 2 -37.64 -0.12 0.16
N ALA A 3 -36.90 0.20 1.24
CA ALA A 3 -37.06 1.45 1.99
C ALA A 3 -36.76 2.69 1.14
N VAL A 4 -35.66 2.68 0.37
CA VAL A 4 -35.27 3.78 -0.54
C VAL A 4 -36.34 4.00 -1.60
N GLU A 5 -36.87 2.93 -2.19
CA GLU A 5 -37.92 3.02 -3.21
C GLU A 5 -39.25 3.53 -2.67
N ARG A 6 -39.56 3.26 -1.41
CA ARG A 6 -40.74 3.83 -0.74
C ARG A 6 -40.57 5.33 -0.58
N ILE A 7 -39.45 5.77 0.01
CA ILE A 7 -39.14 7.19 0.23
C ILE A 7 -39.12 7.99 -1.08
N ALA A 8 -38.49 7.44 -2.12
CA ALA A 8 -38.40 8.09 -3.43
C ALA A 8 -39.77 8.21 -4.13
N ARG A 9 -40.72 7.32 -3.83
CA ARG A 9 -42.08 7.36 -4.40
C ARG A 9 -43.01 8.28 -3.62
N ASP A 10 -42.97 8.21 -2.30
CA ASP A 10 -43.93 8.90 -1.44
C ASP A 10 -43.71 10.42 -1.46
N GLY A 11 -42.46 10.89 -1.57
CA GLY A 11 -42.15 12.32 -1.77
C GLY A 11 -42.43 13.24 -0.57
N ASP A 12 -43.16 12.76 0.44
CA ASP A 12 -43.60 13.52 1.62
C ASP A 12 -42.45 13.94 2.57
N ARG A 13 -41.24 13.42 2.36
CA ARG A 13 -40.07 13.70 3.20
C ARG A 13 -38.84 13.93 2.34
N HIS A 14 -38.17 15.07 2.53
CA HIS A 14 -36.89 15.38 1.88
C HIS A 14 -35.76 14.57 2.53
N VAL A 15 -35.06 13.77 1.74
CA VAL A 15 -33.99 12.88 2.19
C VAL A 15 -32.78 13.04 1.27
N TYR A 16 -31.67 13.47 1.89
CA TYR A 16 -30.39 13.75 1.25
C TYR A 16 -29.95 12.66 0.27
N GLY A 17 -29.67 13.04 -0.98
CA GLY A 17 -29.20 12.13 -2.03
C GLY A 17 -30.20 11.08 -2.52
N ILE A 18 -31.44 11.08 -2.01
CA ILE A 18 -32.55 10.22 -2.48
C ILE A 18 -33.53 11.04 -3.33
N ASN A 19 -34.04 12.16 -2.80
CA ASN A 19 -34.95 13.08 -3.51
C ASN A 19 -34.59 14.56 -3.31
N THR A 20 -33.34 14.83 -2.91
CA THR A 20 -32.77 16.18 -2.88
C THR A 20 -31.39 16.23 -3.55
N GLY A 21 -30.83 17.44 -3.71
CA GLY A 21 -29.46 17.67 -4.20
C GLY A 21 -28.35 17.22 -3.24
N PHE A 22 -27.10 17.52 -3.62
CA PHE A 22 -25.88 17.11 -2.90
C PHE A 22 -25.10 18.31 -2.36
N GLY A 23 -24.26 18.10 -1.34
CA GLY A 23 -23.43 19.16 -0.74
C GLY A 23 -24.25 20.34 -0.21
N SER A 24 -23.88 21.56 -0.60
CA SER A 24 -24.63 22.80 -0.28
C SER A 24 -26.05 22.83 -0.88
N LEU A 25 -26.35 21.99 -1.87
CA LEU A 25 -27.67 21.88 -2.51
C LEU A 25 -28.60 20.85 -1.84
N LYS A 26 -28.28 20.40 -0.62
CA LYS A 26 -29.03 19.37 0.14
C LYS A 26 -30.51 19.70 0.36
N ASP A 27 -30.88 20.97 0.33
CA ASP A 27 -32.24 21.47 0.58
C ASP A 27 -33.08 21.65 -0.71
N VAL A 28 -32.51 21.35 -1.89
CA VAL A 28 -33.22 21.45 -3.17
C VAL A 28 -33.93 20.14 -3.49
N ALA A 29 -35.27 20.17 -3.60
CA ALA A 29 -36.09 19.01 -3.94
C ALA A 29 -35.97 18.60 -5.42
N ILE A 30 -35.98 17.29 -5.70
CA ILE A 30 -35.83 16.74 -7.05
C ILE A 30 -37.02 15.84 -7.38
N GLY A 31 -37.63 16.07 -8.55
CA GLY A 31 -38.74 15.27 -9.04
C GLY A 31 -38.30 13.84 -9.40
N SER A 32 -39.23 12.88 -9.26
CA SER A 32 -38.94 11.46 -9.51
C SER A 32 -38.45 11.15 -10.93
N ALA A 33 -38.89 11.93 -11.92
CA ALA A 33 -38.47 11.82 -13.33
C ALA A 33 -36.99 12.16 -13.55
N ASP A 34 -36.41 13.01 -12.70
CA ASP A 34 -35.03 13.50 -12.84
C ASP A 34 -34.03 12.70 -11.99
N LEU A 35 -34.50 11.79 -11.12
CA LEU A 35 -33.63 11.09 -10.17
C LEU A 35 -32.53 10.28 -10.85
N ALA A 36 -32.85 9.51 -11.88
CA ALA A 36 -31.85 8.70 -12.59
C ALA A 36 -30.78 9.59 -13.27
N ARG A 37 -31.22 10.70 -13.87
CA ARG A 37 -30.36 11.70 -14.49
C ARG A 37 -29.46 12.38 -13.46
N LEU A 38 -30.02 12.76 -12.30
CA LEU A 38 -29.27 13.35 -11.19
C LEU A 38 -28.14 12.44 -10.71
N GLN A 39 -28.41 11.14 -10.53
CA GLN A 39 -27.38 10.19 -10.08
C GLN A 39 -26.22 10.10 -11.07
N ARG A 40 -26.51 10.13 -12.38
CA ARG A 40 -25.45 10.13 -13.40
C ARG A 40 -24.71 11.47 -13.46
N ASN A 41 -25.43 12.59 -13.40
CA ASN A 41 -24.83 13.92 -13.40
C ASN A 41 -23.87 14.11 -12.23
N LEU A 42 -24.18 13.56 -11.05
CA LEU A 42 -23.27 13.51 -9.91
C LEU A 42 -21.93 12.87 -10.30
N LEU A 43 -21.96 11.69 -10.91
CA LEU A 43 -20.75 10.99 -11.31
C LEU A 43 -19.97 11.75 -12.39
N MET A 44 -20.67 12.36 -13.35
CA MET A 44 -20.06 13.16 -14.41
C MET A 44 -19.34 14.38 -13.83
N SER A 45 -20.00 15.15 -12.97
CA SER A 45 -19.44 16.38 -12.40
C SER A 45 -18.30 16.10 -11.42
N HIS A 46 -18.37 14.98 -10.69
CA HIS A 46 -17.37 14.62 -9.70
C HIS A 46 -16.19 13.85 -10.29
N SER A 47 -16.24 13.40 -11.54
CA SER A 47 -15.08 12.77 -12.22
C SER A 47 -14.03 13.80 -12.63
N ALA A 48 -13.59 14.60 -11.66
CA ALA A 48 -12.62 15.69 -11.76
C ALA A 48 -11.22 15.29 -11.26
N GLY A 49 -10.97 13.99 -11.11
CA GLY A 49 -9.64 13.47 -10.76
C GLY A 49 -8.61 13.73 -11.86
N VAL A 50 -7.34 13.93 -11.46
CA VAL A 50 -6.20 14.23 -12.36
C VAL A 50 -4.95 13.43 -11.99
N GLY A 51 -3.90 13.56 -12.80
CA GLY A 51 -2.60 12.91 -12.61
C GLY A 51 -2.52 11.52 -13.22
N GLU A 52 -1.42 10.83 -12.93
CA GLU A 52 -1.19 9.46 -13.42
C GLU A 52 -2.30 8.52 -12.94
N PRO A 53 -2.75 7.57 -13.79
CA PRO A 53 -3.71 6.55 -13.38
C PRO A 53 -3.21 5.72 -12.20
N LEU A 54 -4.13 5.35 -11.31
CA LEU A 54 -3.87 4.38 -10.26
C LEU A 54 -3.47 3.04 -10.89
N PRO A 55 -2.50 2.34 -10.28
CA PRO A 55 -2.14 0.98 -10.71
C PRO A 55 -3.35 0.05 -10.70
N VAL A 56 -3.39 -0.90 -11.64
CA VAL A 56 -4.52 -1.82 -11.82
C VAL A 56 -4.82 -2.61 -10.54
N GLU A 57 -3.82 -3.00 -9.76
CA GLU A 57 -4.04 -3.70 -8.50
C GLU A 57 -4.78 -2.85 -7.45
N VAL A 58 -4.54 -1.53 -7.44
CA VAL A 58 -5.26 -0.57 -6.59
C VAL A 58 -6.71 -0.45 -7.04
N VAL A 59 -6.94 -0.31 -8.36
CA VAL A 59 -8.29 -0.24 -8.93
C VAL A 59 -9.09 -1.50 -8.59
N ARG A 60 -8.47 -2.68 -8.76
CA ARG A 60 -9.08 -3.98 -8.42
C ARG A 60 -9.44 -4.08 -6.95
N ALA A 61 -8.53 -3.67 -6.06
CA ALA A 61 -8.80 -3.63 -4.63
C ALA A 61 -9.95 -2.66 -4.30
N ALA A 62 -9.95 -1.45 -4.85
CA ALA A 62 -11.01 -0.46 -4.63
C ALA A 62 -12.38 -0.96 -5.10
N MET A 63 -12.45 -1.62 -6.26
CA MET A 63 -13.69 -2.25 -6.76
C MET A 63 -14.22 -3.31 -5.80
N LEU A 64 -13.33 -4.21 -5.32
CA LEU A 64 -13.69 -5.23 -4.34
C LEU A 64 -14.19 -4.61 -3.03
N LEU A 65 -13.46 -3.61 -2.51
CA LEU A 65 -13.82 -2.94 -1.27
C LEU A 65 -15.14 -2.17 -1.41
N ARG A 66 -15.42 -1.57 -2.57
CA ARG A 66 -16.70 -0.89 -2.82
C ARG A 66 -17.85 -1.88 -2.88
N ALA A 67 -17.66 -2.98 -3.60
CA ALA A 67 -18.64 -4.07 -3.61
C ALA A 67 -18.92 -4.59 -2.19
N ASN A 68 -17.87 -4.79 -1.37
CA ASN A 68 -18.00 -5.24 0.02
C ASN A 68 -18.78 -4.25 0.89
N ALA A 69 -18.44 -2.96 0.82
CA ALA A 69 -19.10 -1.90 1.58
C ALA A 69 -20.60 -1.81 1.24
N LEU A 70 -20.94 -1.89 -0.06
CA LEU A 70 -22.34 -1.90 -0.52
C LEU A 70 -23.09 -3.16 -0.08
N ALA A 71 -22.42 -4.32 -0.07
CA ALA A 71 -22.98 -5.60 0.35
C ALA A 71 -23.31 -5.66 1.86
N ARG A 72 -22.81 -4.71 2.67
CA ARG A 72 -23.24 -4.55 4.08
C ARG A 72 -24.73 -4.26 4.22
N GLY A 73 -25.39 -3.82 3.14
CA GLY A 73 -26.84 -3.63 3.09
C GLY A 73 -27.34 -2.28 3.61
N ALA A 74 -26.46 -1.47 4.22
CA ALA A 74 -26.80 -0.14 4.73
C ALA A 74 -26.84 0.95 3.64
N SER A 75 -26.37 0.67 2.42
CA SER A 75 -26.31 1.66 1.34
C SER A 75 -27.60 1.78 0.53
N GLY A 76 -28.52 0.81 0.63
CA GLY A 76 -29.81 0.87 -0.06
C GLY A 76 -29.79 0.66 -1.58
N VAL A 77 -28.66 0.24 -2.17
CA VAL A 77 -28.51 -0.05 -3.60
C VAL A 77 -29.23 -1.33 -4.04
N ARG A 78 -29.42 -1.52 -5.35
CA ARG A 78 -29.86 -2.81 -5.91
C ARG A 78 -28.70 -3.83 -5.92
N PRO A 79 -28.98 -5.14 -5.74
CA PRO A 79 -27.96 -6.19 -5.84
C PRO A 79 -27.16 -6.15 -7.15
N VAL A 80 -27.82 -5.84 -8.27
CA VAL A 80 -27.20 -5.74 -9.60
C VAL A 80 -26.02 -4.76 -9.65
N VAL A 81 -26.01 -3.72 -8.79
CA VAL A 81 -24.89 -2.78 -8.69
C VAL A 81 -23.64 -3.47 -8.16
N VAL A 82 -23.80 -4.26 -7.10
CA VAL A 82 -22.71 -5.04 -6.49
C VAL A 82 -22.24 -6.12 -7.45
N GLU A 83 -23.19 -6.85 -8.06
CA GLU A 83 -22.90 -7.89 -9.06
C GLU A 83 -22.14 -7.34 -10.27
N THR A 84 -22.46 -6.12 -10.72
CA THR A 84 -21.77 -5.47 -11.84
C THR A 84 -20.32 -5.14 -11.48
N LEU A 85 -20.05 -4.58 -10.29
CA LEU A 85 -18.68 -4.34 -9.82
C LEU A 85 -17.86 -5.64 -9.76
N LEU A 86 -18.47 -6.72 -9.27
CA LEU A 86 -17.83 -8.04 -9.21
C LEU A 86 -17.61 -8.62 -10.61
N ALA A 87 -18.55 -8.45 -11.54
CA ALA A 87 -18.41 -8.88 -12.93
C ALA A 87 -17.28 -8.14 -13.64
N MET A 88 -17.17 -6.83 -13.44
CA MET A 88 -16.06 -6.02 -13.98
C MET A 88 -14.72 -6.52 -13.44
N LEU A 89 -14.63 -6.76 -12.13
CA LEU A 89 -13.42 -7.26 -11.48
C LEU A 89 -13.00 -8.64 -12.03
N ALA A 90 -13.98 -9.53 -12.22
CA ALA A 90 -13.78 -10.89 -12.70
C ALA A 90 -13.40 -10.95 -14.19
N ARG A 91 -13.97 -10.08 -15.02
CA ARG A 91 -13.77 -10.06 -16.47
C ARG A 91 -12.69 -9.08 -16.94
N GLY A 92 -11.96 -8.46 -16.02
CA GLY A 92 -10.81 -7.61 -16.36
C GLY A 92 -11.18 -6.21 -16.86
N VAL A 93 -12.36 -5.69 -16.51
CA VAL A 93 -12.74 -4.31 -16.81
C VAL A 93 -12.26 -3.42 -15.67
N HIS A 94 -11.09 -2.79 -15.85
CA HIS A 94 -10.46 -1.95 -14.82
C HIS A 94 -10.58 -0.47 -15.20
N PRO A 95 -11.40 0.34 -14.49
CA PRO A 95 -11.51 1.76 -14.75
C PRO A 95 -10.16 2.48 -14.69
N CYS A 96 -9.94 3.42 -15.61
CA CYS A 96 -8.81 4.32 -15.59
C CYS A 96 -9.09 5.43 -14.58
N ILE A 97 -8.60 5.26 -13.35
CA ILE A 97 -8.86 6.17 -12.24
C ILE A 97 -7.65 7.07 -12.02
N PRO A 98 -7.72 8.39 -12.21
CA PRO A 98 -6.61 9.30 -11.89
C PRO A 98 -6.29 9.32 -10.38
N ALA A 99 -5.01 9.40 -10.03
CA ALA A 99 -4.58 9.24 -8.64
C ALA A 99 -4.80 10.46 -7.74
N GLN A 100 -5.11 11.66 -8.28
CA GLN A 100 -5.21 12.91 -7.53
C GLN A 100 -6.60 13.56 -7.64
N GLY A 101 -7.00 14.34 -6.63
CA GLY A 101 -8.25 15.09 -6.60
C GLY A 101 -9.19 14.78 -5.43
N SER A 102 -8.96 13.68 -4.69
CA SER A 102 -9.70 13.39 -3.45
C SER A 102 -9.02 14.06 -2.24
N VAL A 103 -9.86 14.58 -1.34
CA VAL A 103 -9.48 15.10 -0.01
C VAL A 103 -9.91 14.17 1.13
N GLY A 104 -10.59 13.04 0.82
CA GLY A 104 -11.08 12.10 1.83
C GLY A 104 -12.07 12.70 2.84
N ALA A 105 -12.87 13.68 2.40
CA ALA A 105 -13.86 14.42 3.19
C ALA A 105 -15.20 13.69 3.19
N SER A 106 -15.99 13.85 2.12
CA SER A 106 -17.18 13.05 1.79
C SER A 106 -16.79 11.75 1.06
N GLY A 107 -15.71 11.13 1.52
CA GLY A 107 -15.06 10.01 0.85
C GLY A 107 -14.22 10.39 -0.38
N ASP A 108 -13.87 9.37 -1.14
CA ASP A 108 -13.03 9.41 -2.33
C ASP A 108 -13.82 9.78 -3.59
N LEU A 109 -14.58 10.88 -3.52
CA LEU A 109 -15.59 11.28 -4.51
C LEU A 109 -15.05 11.24 -5.94
N ALA A 110 -13.95 11.93 -6.22
CA ALA A 110 -13.42 12.04 -7.56
C ALA A 110 -12.98 10.70 -8.17
N PRO A 111 -12.07 9.95 -7.55
CA PRO A 111 -11.64 8.66 -8.09
C PRO A 111 -12.75 7.60 -8.10
N LEU A 112 -13.66 7.57 -7.13
CA LEU A 112 -14.80 6.64 -7.16
C LEU A 112 -15.84 7.03 -8.22
N SER A 113 -15.97 8.31 -8.57
CA SER A 113 -16.83 8.74 -9.67
C SER A 113 -16.29 8.26 -11.02
N HIS A 114 -14.98 8.36 -11.25
CA HIS A 114 -14.32 7.78 -12.43
C HIS A 114 -14.58 6.27 -12.56
N MET A 115 -14.54 5.54 -11.45
CA MET A 115 -14.89 4.12 -11.41
C MET A 115 -16.36 3.86 -11.79
N ALA A 116 -17.29 4.62 -11.18
CA ALA A 116 -18.72 4.43 -11.35
C ALA A 116 -19.26 4.91 -12.72
N LEU A 117 -18.56 5.83 -13.40
CA LEU A 117 -18.93 6.24 -14.75
C LEU A 117 -18.86 5.10 -15.76
N VAL A 118 -17.90 4.19 -15.62
CA VAL A 118 -17.74 3.03 -16.51
C VAL A 118 -18.98 2.13 -16.47
N LEU A 119 -19.49 1.84 -15.27
CA LEU A 119 -20.60 0.91 -15.08
C LEU A 119 -21.99 1.54 -15.27
N SER A 120 -22.10 2.86 -15.17
CA SER A 120 -23.38 3.57 -15.32
C SER A 120 -23.60 4.01 -16.76
N ARG A 121 -24.86 4.13 -17.20
CA ARG A 121 -25.28 4.74 -18.47
C ARG A 121 -26.41 5.77 -18.27
N PRO A 122 -26.68 6.67 -19.24
CA PRO A 122 -27.84 7.55 -19.20
C PRO A 122 -29.16 6.78 -19.16
N PRO A 123 -30.27 7.38 -18.67
CA PRO A 123 -31.60 6.81 -18.82
C PRO A 123 -32.00 6.67 -20.31
N ASP A 124 -32.98 5.80 -20.60
CA ASP A 124 -33.35 5.41 -21.97
C ASP A 124 -33.72 6.60 -22.87
N GLY A 125 -33.31 6.53 -24.15
CA GLY A 125 -33.52 7.60 -25.15
C GLY A 125 -32.32 8.53 -25.36
N GLU A 126 -31.24 8.35 -24.60
CA GLU A 126 -30.02 9.18 -24.61
C GLU A 126 -28.72 8.39 -24.86
N ASP A 127 -28.82 7.14 -25.33
CA ASP A 127 -27.63 6.34 -25.69
C ASP A 127 -26.99 6.92 -26.97
N ASP A 128 -26.08 7.85 -26.76
CA ASP A 128 -25.26 8.48 -27.79
C ASP A 128 -23.95 7.69 -28.00
N PRO A 129 -23.60 7.27 -29.23
CA PRO A 129 -22.26 6.78 -29.54
C PRO A 129 -21.13 7.75 -29.16
N ALA A 130 -21.39 9.04 -28.96
CA ALA A 130 -20.45 10.03 -28.42
C ALA A 130 -20.55 10.21 -26.87
N GLU A 131 -21.42 9.48 -26.19
CA GLU A 131 -21.58 9.52 -24.72
C GLU A 131 -20.24 9.24 -24.01
N LEU A 132 -19.88 10.11 -23.07
CA LEU A 132 -18.70 9.96 -22.22
C LEU A 132 -18.98 8.95 -21.10
N SER A 133 -18.42 7.75 -21.23
CA SER A 133 -18.60 6.63 -20.30
C SER A 133 -17.41 6.42 -19.33
N GLY A 134 -16.56 7.43 -19.17
CA GLY A 134 -15.22 7.25 -18.60
C GLY A 134 -14.35 6.33 -19.46
N GLU A 135 -13.18 5.97 -18.93
CA GLU A 135 -12.17 5.15 -19.60
C GLU A 135 -11.81 3.93 -18.75
N THR A 136 -11.30 2.88 -19.39
CA THR A 136 -10.68 1.72 -18.74
C THR A 136 -9.30 1.48 -19.31
N ILE A 137 -8.47 0.74 -18.60
CA ILE A 137 -7.13 0.33 -19.05
C ILE A 137 -7.21 -1.09 -19.57
N ALA A 138 -6.94 -1.30 -20.86
CA ALA A 138 -6.88 -2.63 -21.46
C ALA A 138 -5.60 -3.39 -21.07
N ALA A 139 -5.56 -4.69 -21.34
CA ALA A 139 -4.42 -5.55 -21.00
C ALA A 139 -3.09 -5.13 -21.63
N ASP A 140 -3.10 -4.42 -22.76
CA ASP A 140 -1.92 -3.86 -23.42
C ASP A 140 -1.57 -2.44 -22.96
N GLY A 141 -2.26 -1.92 -21.95
CA GLY A 141 -2.04 -0.59 -21.37
C GLY A 141 -2.77 0.55 -22.08
N ARG A 142 -3.49 0.29 -23.18
CA ARG A 142 -4.23 1.35 -23.88
C ARG A 142 -5.47 1.78 -23.09
N ARG A 143 -5.82 3.06 -23.16
CA ARG A 143 -7.11 3.57 -22.69
C ARG A 143 -8.20 3.23 -23.70
N VAL A 144 -9.33 2.71 -23.22
CA VAL A 144 -10.49 2.42 -24.05
C VAL A 144 -11.76 3.00 -23.39
N PRO A 145 -12.73 3.50 -24.17
CA PRO A 145 -14.00 3.97 -23.62
C PRO A 145 -14.68 2.90 -22.76
N GLY A 146 -15.18 3.30 -21.58
CA GLY A 146 -15.82 2.40 -20.64
C GLY A 146 -16.95 1.57 -21.26
N LYS A 147 -17.79 2.18 -22.11
CA LYS A 147 -18.88 1.50 -22.81
C LYS A 147 -18.40 0.39 -23.76
N GLU A 148 -17.27 0.60 -24.42
CA GLU A 148 -16.68 -0.41 -25.32
C GLU A 148 -16.10 -1.56 -24.50
N ALA A 149 -15.41 -1.26 -23.40
CA ALA A 149 -14.88 -2.30 -22.51
C ALA A 149 -15.98 -3.14 -21.86
N MET A 150 -17.06 -2.50 -21.40
CA MET A 150 -18.22 -3.17 -20.82
C MET A 150 -18.92 -4.07 -21.86
N ALA A 151 -19.11 -3.57 -23.08
CA ALA A 151 -19.71 -4.35 -24.17
C ALA A 151 -18.82 -5.52 -24.60
N ALA A 152 -17.51 -5.31 -24.76
CA ALA A 152 -16.55 -6.37 -25.11
C ALA A 152 -16.44 -7.46 -24.03
N ALA A 153 -16.77 -7.12 -22.77
CA ALA A 153 -16.81 -8.05 -21.66
C ALA A 153 -18.20 -8.63 -21.39
N ASP A 154 -19.21 -8.36 -22.24
CA ASP A 154 -20.61 -8.78 -22.06
C ASP A 154 -21.22 -8.35 -20.70
N ILE A 155 -20.88 -7.16 -20.23
CA ILE A 155 -21.40 -6.58 -18.97
C ILE A 155 -22.37 -5.45 -19.30
N PRO A 156 -23.68 -5.60 -19.01
CA PRO A 156 -24.64 -4.52 -19.20
C PRO A 156 -24.33 -3.34 -18.28
N ARG A 157 -24.34 -2.12 -18.83
CA ARG A 157 -24.26 -0.88 -18.04
C ARG A 157 -25.62 -0.57 -17.41
N LEU A 158 -25.58 0.12 -16.27
CA LEU A 158 -26.75 0.36 -15.42
C LEU A 158 -27.30 1.77 -15.58
N VAL A 159 -28.62 1.90 -15.78
CA VAL A 159 -29.32 3.13 -15.44
C VAL A 159 -29.43 3.18 -13.93
N LEU A 160 -28.77 4.15 -13.29
CA LEU A 160 -28.73 4.27 -11.84
C LEU A 160 -30.09 4.73 -11.28
N GLY A 161 -30.57 4.03 -10.26
CA GLY A 161 -31.76 4.43 -9.52
C GLY A 161 -31.43 5.36 -8.35
N ALA A 162 -32.47 5.87 -7.67
CA ALA A 162 -32.31 6.74 -6.51
C ALA A 162 -31.24 6.22 -5.53
N LYS A 163 -30.37 7.14 -5.05
CA LYS A 163 -29.20 6.91 -4.18
C LYS A 163 -27.99 6.20 -4.80
N GLU A 164 -28.14 5.49 -5.92
CA GLU A 164 -27.07 4.60 -6.39
C GLU A 164 -25.84 5.33 -6.95
N GLY A 165 -25.98 6.55 -7.47
CA GLY A 165 -24.83 7.37 -7.87
C GLY A 165 -24.04 7.87 -6.67
N LEU A 166 -24.73 8.24 -5.59
CA LEU A 166 -24.09 8.66 -4.34
C LEU A 166 -23.44 7.47 -3.62
N ALA A 167 -24.15 6.34 -3.54
CA ALA A 167 -23.58 5.07 -3.12
C ALA A 167 -22.54 4.52 -4.13
N LEU A 168 -22.42 5.11 -5.30
CA LEU A 168 -21.24 5.12 -6.17
C LEU A 168 -19.94 5.54 -5.49
N ASN A 169 -19.97 6.82 -5.14
CA ASN A 169 -18.80 7.65 -5.03
C ASN A 169 -18.50 8.11 -3.60
N ASN A 170 -19.42 7.88 -2.67
CA ASN A 170 -19.28 8.31 -1.29
C ASN A 170 -18.77 7.17 -0.39
N GLY A 171 -17.51 7.30 0.07
CA GLY A 171 -16.77 6.36 0.93
C GLY A 171 -15.28 6.35 0.59
N VAL A 172 -14.43 5.72 1.40
CA VAL A 172 -12.95 5.87 1.30
C VAL A 172 -12.23 4.65 0.73
N GLN A 173 -12.86 3.96 -0.22
CA GLN A 173 -12.33 2.70 -0.74
C GLN A 173 -11.04 2.84 -1.57
N ILE A 174 -10.75 4.02 -2.13
CA ILE A 174 -9.51 4.25 -2.87
C ILE A 174 -8.36 4.40 -1.87
N SER A 175 -8.58 5.21 -0.83
CA SER A 175 -7.64 5.40 0.28
C SER A 175 -7.39 4.08 1.03
N ALA A 176 -8.45 3.33 1.35
CA ALA A 176 -8.34 2.02 1.98
C ALA A 176 -7.61 1.00 1.09
N ALA A 177 -7.88 0.96 -0.22
CA ALA A 177 -7.17 0.07 -1.15
C ALA A 177 -5.67 0.37 -1.20
N LEU A 178 -5.30 1.65 -1.31
CA LEU A 178 -3.90 2.08 -1.26
C LEU A 178 -3.24 1.68 0.07
N GLY A 179 -3.92 1.95 1.20
CA GLY A 179 -3.42 1.65 2.53
C GLY A 179 -3.24 0.16 2.80
N VAL A 180 -4.20 -0.68 2.41
CA VAL A 180 -4.13 -2.14 2.60
C VAL A 180 -3.02 -2.75 1.77
N LEU A 181 -2.90 -2.37 0.49
CA LEU A 181 -1.81 -2.87 -0.34
C LEU A 181 -0.45 -2.40 0.19
N ALA A 182 -0.34 -1.16 0.65
CA ALA A 182 0.87 -0.66 1.30
C ALA A 182 1.22 -1.46 2.55
N LEU A 183 0.24 -1.77 3.40
CA LEU A 183 0.43 -2.56 4.62
C LEU A 183 0.91 -3.99 4.30
N LEU A 184 0.30 -4.67 3.33
CA LEU A 184 0.68 -6.03 2.95
C LEU A 184 2.11 -6.09 2.44
N ASP A 185 2.52 -5.13 1.61
CA ASP A 185 3.89 -5.02 1.15
C ASP A 185 4.83 -4.67 2.33
N ALA A 186 4.43 -3.76 3.21
CA ALA A 186 5.22 -3.36 4.37
C ALA A 186 5.55 -4.52 5.32
N GLU A 187 4.59 -5.41 5.58
CA GLU A 187 4.81 -6.59 6.43
C GLU A 187 5.83 -7.55 5.81
N ARG A 188 5.76 -7.76 4.49
CA ARG A 188 6.75 -8.55 3.75
C ARG A 188 8.13 -7.88 3.82
N LEU A 189 8.20 -6.56 3.70
CA LEU A 189 9.45 -5.81 3.83
C LEU A 189 10.02 -5.84 5.26
N ALA A 190 9.18 -5.87 6.31
CA ALA A 190 9.64 -6.05 7.68
C ALA A 190 10.28 -7.44 7.87
N ASP A 191 9.70 -8.47 7.27
CA ASP A 191 10.26 -9.82 7.21
C ASP A 191 11.58 -9.89 6.44
N LEU A 192 11.66 -9.20 5.31
CA LEU A 192 12.87 -9.08 4.51
C LEU A 192 13.97 -8.30 5.24
N ALA A 193 13.62 -7.28 6.02
CA ALA A 193 14.59 -6.48 6.77
C ALA A 193 15.35 -7.31 7.81
N ASP A 194 14.70 -8.30 8.43
CA ASP A 194 15.35 -9.24 9.35
C ASP A 194 16.36 -10.15 8.62
N LEU A 195 16.04 -10.57 7.39
CA LEU A 195 16.98 -11.29 6.53
C LEU A 195 18.14 -10.40 6.11
N ALA A 196 17.87 -9.16 5.68
CA ALA A 196 18.90 -8.22 5.24
C ALA A 196 19.90 -7.90 6.37
N VAL A 197 19.41 -7.64 7.59
CA VAL A 197 20.31 -7.42 8.74
C VAL A 197 21.07 -8.69 9.11
N ALA A 198 20.47 -9.89 9.00
CA ALA A 198 21.20 -11.14 9.22
C ALA A 198 22.36 -11.29 8.22
N MET A 199 22.14 -10.99 6.94
CA MET A 199 23.21 -10.98 5.93
C MET A 199 24.32 -9.98 6.29
N THR A 200 23.95 -8.77 6.74
CA THR A 200 24.93 -7.76 7.15
C THR A 200 25.70 -8.19 8.39
N VAL A 201 25.03 -8.71 9.43
CA VAL A 201 25.64 -9.22 10.66
C VAL A 201 26.67 -10.29 10.32
N GLU A 202 26.30 -11.23 9.46
CA GLU A 202 27.20 -12.28 9.03
C GLU A 202 28.40 -11.74 8.24
N ALA A 203 28.17 -10.82 7.28
CA ALA A 203 29.21 -10.23 6.44
C ALA A 203 30.29 -9.51 7.25
N VAL A 204 29.88 -8.86 8.34
CA VAL A 204 30.79 -8.14 9.24
C VAL A 204 31.29 -8.97 10.40
N ARG A 205 30.94 -10.27 10.52
CA ARG A 205 31.28 -11.14 11.67
C ARG A 205 30.75 -10.54 12.99
N GLY A 206 29.49 -10.12 12.98
CA GLY A 206 28.81 -9.47 14.10
C GLY A 206 28.56 -10.39 15.29
N VAL A 207 28.07 -9.81 16.37
CA VAL A 207 27.84 -10.46 17.67
C VAL A 207 26.37 -10.80 17.83
N ALA A 208 26.02 -12.09 17.81
CA ALA A 208 24.63 -12.54 17.88
C ALA A 208 24.02 -12.51 19.29
N ASP A 209 24.81 -12.28 20.34
CA ASP A 209 24.32 -12.24 21.73
C ASP A 209 23.20 -11.22 21.94
N ALA A 210 23.23 -10.13 21.16
CA ALA A 210 22.21 -9.10 21.16
C ALA A 210 20.80 -9.60 20.78
N TYR A 211 20.71 -10.75 20.11
CA TYR A 211 19.48 -11.32 19.60
C TYR A 211 18.93 -12.47 20.48
N GLN A 212 19.63 -12.81 21.56
CA GLN A 212 19.26 -13.94 22.41
C GLN A 212 17.84 -13.75 23.00
N PRO A 213 16.98 -14.80 23.00
CA PRO A 213 15.62 -14.68 23.53
C PRO A 213 15.54 -14.16 24.97
N ALA A 214 16.54 -14.46 25.81
CA ALA A 214 16.60 -14.00 27.19
C ALA A 214 16.70 -12.46 27.31
N VAL A 215 17.38 -11.80 26.37
CA VAL A 215 17.48 -10.33 26.30
C VAL A 215 16.11 -9.73 25.98
N HIS A 216 15.42 -10.31 25.00
CA HIS A 216 14.12 -9.79 24.54
C HIS A 216 12.98 -10.07 25.53
N ARG A 217 13.09 -11.09 26.37
CA ARG A 217 12.18 -11.30 27.51
C ARG A 217 12.26 -10.19 28.56
N GLN A 218 13.38 -9.47 28.68
CA GLN A 218 13.50 -8.36 29.63
C GLN A 218 12.73 -7.10 29.18
N ARG A 219 12.39 -7.00 27.89
CA ARG A 219 11.61 -5.90 27.32
C ARG A 219 10.62 -6.47 26.29
N PRO A 220 9.46 -6.98 26.74
CA PRO A 220 8.63 -7.92 25.97
C PRO A 220 7.70 -7.26 24.94
N PHE A 221 8.25 -6.44 24.04
CA PHE A 221 7.53 -6.02 22.84
C PHE A 221 7.42 -7.21 21.86
N ALA A 222 6.20 -7.47 21.35
CA ALA A 222 5.92 -8.65 20.54
C ALA A 222 6.74 -8.64 19.24
N GLY A 223 6.69 -7.54 18.48
CA GLY A 223 7.49 -7.36 17.27
C GLY A 223 8.99 -7.49 17.52
N GLN A 224 9.48 -6.99 18.66
CA GLN A 224 10.90 -7.09 19.01
C GLN A 224 11.35 -8.54 19.20
N ALA A 225 10.54 -9.36 19.88
CA ALA A 225 10.82 -10.78 20.05
C ALA A 225 10.79 -11.53 18.71
N VAL A 226 9.83 -11.21 17.84
CA VAL A 226 9.73 -11.78 16.48
C VAL A 226 10.98 -11.47 15.66
N SER A 227 11.38 -10.20 15.57
CA SER A 227 12.57 -9.83 14.79
C SER A 227 13.84 -10.50 15.31
N ALA A 228 14.04 -10.55 16.62
CA ALA A 228 15.20 -11.23 17.20
C ALA A 228 15.25 -12.72 16.84
N ALA A 229 14.12 -13.42 16.98
CA ALA A 229 14.02 -14.84 16.67
C ALA A 229 14.30 -15.11 15.18
N ARG A 230 13.74 -14.29 14.29
CA ARG A 230 13.96 -14.41 12.83
C ARG A 230 15.41 -14.17 12.44
N ILE A 231 16.06 -13.14 13.01
CA ILE A 231 17.47 -12.86 12.77
C ILE A 231 18.32 -14.07 13.16
N LEU A 232 18.12 -14.64 14.35
CA LEU A 232 18.82 -15.86 14.78
C LEU A 232 18.57 -17.04 13.85
N ALA A 233 17.32 -17.25 13.42
CA ALA A 233 16.97 -18.33 12.51
C ALA A 233 17.67 -18.20 11.15
N HIS A 234 17.81 -16.98 10.61
CA HIS A 234 18.56 -16.75 9.38
C HIS A 234 20.06 -16.99 9.52
N LEU A 235 20.63 -16.74 10.70
CA LEU A 235 22.05 -16.92 11.02
C LEU A 235 22.41 -18.37 11.41
N ALA A 236 21.42 -19.25 11.59
CA ALA A 236 21.64 -20.64 12.00
C ALA A 236 22.58 -21.37 11.04
N GLY A 237 23.66 -21.95 11.58
CA GLY A 237 24.70 -22.65 10.81
C GLY A 237 25.86 -21.78 10.33
N SER A 238 25.85 -20.47 10.61
CA SER A 238 26.95 -19.57 10.26
C SER A 238 28.22 -19.90 11.03
N SER A 239 29.37 -19.92 10.35
CA SER A 239 30.69 -19.95 10.98
C SER A 239 31.34 -18.57 11.10
N LEU A 240 30.70 -17.51 10.58
CA LEU A 240 31.25 -16.14 10.55
C LEU A 240 30.79 -15.32 11.75
N VAL A 241 29.54 -15.50 12.18
CA VAL A 241 28.97 -14.78 13.32
C VAL A 241 29.73 -15.12 14.61
N GLY A 242 30.13 -14.10 15.37
CA GLY A 242 30.87 -14.28 16.62
C GLY A 242 32.29 -14.83 16.48
N SER A 243 32.84 -14.89 15.26
CA SER A 243 34.18 -15.45 15.01
C SER A 243 35.34 -14.58 15.47
N ASP A 244 35.09 -13.32 15.83
CA ASP A 244 36.09 -12.41 16.41
C ASP A 244 35.93 -12.32 17.94
N PRO A 245 36.78 -13.01 18.72
CA PRO A 245 36.64 -13.08 20.18
C PRO A 245 36.97 -11.74 20.87
N GLN A 246 37.58 -10.78 20.18
CA GLN A 246 37.87 -9.45 20.75
C GLN A 246 36.65 -8.52 20.66
N ARG A 247 35.63 -8.91 19.88
CA ARG A 247 34.47 -8.06 19.62
C ARG A 247 33.40 -8.23 20.69
N ILE A 248 33.29 -7.23 21.54
CA ILE A 248 32.34 -7.24 22.66
C ILE A 248 30.93 -6.82 22.21
N GLN A 249 30.80 -5.86 21.31
CA GLN A 249 29.50 -5.33 20.88
C GLN A 249 29.50 -4.76 19.46
N ASP A 250 28.33 -4.77 18.86
CA ASP A 250 28.07 -4.14 17.57
C ASP A 250 27.53 -2.70 17.71
N GLY A 251 27.68 -1.92 16.65
CA GLY A 251 27.01 -0.64 16.51
C GLY A 251 25.49 -0.80 16.33
N TYR A 252 24.75 0.28 16.58
CA TYR A 252 23.30 0.19 16.78
C TYR A 252 22.52 -0.27 15.56
N SER A 253 22.98 0.01 14.33
CA SER A 253 22.29 -0.47 13.12
C SER A 253 22.20 -2.00 13.01
N LEU A 254 23.04 -2.73 13.74
CA LEU A 254 23.00 -4.19 13.88
C LEU A 254 22.37 -4.59 15.21
N ARG A 255 22.89 -4.06 16.32
CA ARG A 255 22.51 -4.48 17.68
C ARG A 255 21.10 -4.09 18.07
N CYS A 256 20.64 -2.92 17.60
CA CYS A 256 19.30 -2.41 17.89
C CYS A 256 18.27 -2.81 16.82
N ALA A 257 18.64 -3.68 15.87
CA ALA A 257 17.73 -4.10 14.80
C ALA A 257 16.42 -4.73 15.32
N PRO A 258 16.42 -5.63 16.33
CA PRO A 258 15.17 -6.14 16.88
C PRO A 258 14.27 -5.05 17.46
N GLN A 259 14.84 -4.06 18.14
CA GLN A 259 14.09 -2.98 18.76
C GLN A 259 13.44 -2.09 17.68
N VAL A 260 14.17 -1.77 16.62
CA VAL A 260 13.66 -0.91 15.54
C VAL A 260 12.71 -1.67 14.62
N HIS A 261 13.11 -2.83 14.09
CA HIS A 261 12.25 -3.66 13.24
C HIS A 261 11.00 -4.12 14.01
N GLY A 262 11.16 -4.44 15.30
CA GLY A 262 10.06 -4.81 16.17
C GLY A 262 9.05 -3.68 16.41
N ALA A 263 9.52 -2.45 16.65
CA ALA A 263 8.63 -1.30 16.78
C ALA A 263 7.85 -1.03 15.47
N VAL A 264 8.49 -1.25 14.32
CA VAL A 264 7.82 -1.20 13.01
C VAL A 264 6.72 -2.26 12.94
N ARG A 265 7.00 -3.51 13.29
CA ARG A 265 5.99 -4.59 13.30
C ARG A 265 4.81 -4.29 14.21
N ASP A 266 5.06 -3.78 15.41
CA ASP A 266 3.99 -3.42 16.35
C ASP A 266 3.12 -2.28 15.77
N ALA A 267 3.73 -1.30 15.07
CA ALA A 267 2.99 -0.27 14.36
C ALA A 267 2.17 -0.83 13.19
N LEU A 268 2.74 -1.72 12.38
CA LEU A 268 2.03 -2.41 11.29
C LEU A 268 0.82 -3.21 11.82
N ALA A 269 0.95 -3.88 12.96
CA ALA A 269 -0.14 -4.61 13.59
C ALA A 269 -1.31 -3.67 13.96
N ARG A 270 -1.02 -2.48 14.51
CA ARG A 270 -2.06 -1.47 14.79
C ARG A 270 -2.70 -0.93 13.51
N VAL A 271 -1.91 -0.68 12.47
CA VAL A 271 -2.43 -0.27 11.15
C VAL A 271 -3.36 -1.35 10.57
N ARG A 272 -2.98 -2.62 10.70
CA ARG A 272 -3.80 -3.78 10.30
C ARG A 272 -5.13 -3.81 11.02
N GLU A 273 -5.14 -3.61 12.34
CA GLU A 273 -6.38 -3.55 13.13
C GLU A 273 -7.33 -2.47 12.57
N THR A 274 -6.84 -1.25 12.39
CA THR A 274 -7.62 -0.12 11.86
C THR A 274 -8.16 -0.41 10.45
N LEU A 275 -7.29 -0.81 9.52
CA LEU A 275 -7.70 -1.05 8.14
C LEU A 275 -8.63 -2.26 8.01
N THR A 276 -8.52 -3.27 8.88
CA THR A 276 -9.44 -4.41 8.90
C THR A 276 -10.87 -3.98 9.26
N VAL A 277 -11.03 -3.03 10.19
CA VAL A 277 -12.33 -2.43 10.50
C VAL A 277 -12.85 -1.64 9.30
N GLU A 278 -12.01 -0.78 8.72
CA GLU A 278 -12.36 0.09 7.59
C GLU A 278 -12.91 -0.72 6.40
N ILE A 279 -12.17 -1.73 5.94
CA ILE A 279 -12.55 -2.50 4.74
C ILE A 279 -13.87 -3.27 4.91
N ASN A 280 -14.31 -3.49 6.15
CA ASN A 280 -15.54 -4.21 6.50
C ASN A 280 -16.67 -3.27 6.96
N SER A 281 -16.49 -1.96 6.86
CA SER A 281 -17.45 -0.95 7.29
C SER A 281 -18.36 -0.48 6.14
N ALA A 282 -19.54 0.04 6.51
CA ALA A 282 -20.41 0.77 5.59
C ALA A 282 -20.06 2.26 5.66
N THR A 283 -19.44 2.77 4.59
CA THR A 283 -18.82 4.11 4.59
C THR A 283 -19.51 5.08 3.63
N ASP A 284 -20.68 4.72 3.09
CA ASP A 284 -21.50 5.64 2.31
C ASP A 284 -22.55 6.36 3.17
N ASN A 285 -23.19 7.37 2.59
CA ASN A 285 -24.15 8.23 3.24
C ASN A 285 -25.27 8.62 2.24
N PRO A 286 -26.52 8.79 2.69
CA PRO A 286 -27.03 8.43 4.01
C PRO A 286 -27.06 6.92 4.23
N LEU A 287 -27.03 6.48 5.49
CA LEU A 287 -27.21 5.08 5.84
C LEU A 287 -28.69 4.73 5.89
N VAL A 288 -29.04 3.55 5.39
CA VAL A 288 -30.36 2.93 5.47
C VAL A 288 -30.30 1.86 6.55
N LEU A 289 -30.76 2.21 7.75
CA LEU A 289 -30.79 1.32 8.90
C LEU A 289 -32.13 0.58 8.90
N VAL A 290 -32.08 -0.73 8.70
CA VAL A 290 -33.28 -1.58 8.66
C VAL A 290 -33.37 -2.34 9.97
N GLU A 291 -34.43 -2.05 10.73
CA GLU A 291 -34.77 -2.69 12.01
C GLU A 291 -36.07 -3.50 11.85
N PRO A 292 -36.41 -4.39 12.79
CA PRO A 292 -37.63 -5.21 12.70
C PRO A 292 -38.94 -4.42 12.56
N ASP A 293 -38.99 -3.20 13.09
CA ASP A 293 -40.17 -2.33 13.13
C ASP A 293 -40.19 -1.26 12.01
N GLY A 294 -39.14 -1.15 11.21
CA GLY A 294 -39.09 -0.17 10.13
C GLY A 294 -37.70 0.06 9.54
N ALA A 295 -37.58 1.11 8.72
CA ALA A 295 -36.30 1.54 8.20
C ALA A 295 -36.11 3.03 8.45
N ALA A 296 -34.96 3.41 8.98
CA ALA A 296 -34.53 4.78 9.14
C ALA A 296 -33.48 5.13 8.08
N VAL A 297 -33.57 6.35 7.52
CA VAL A 297 -32.50 6.91 6.70
C VAL A 297 -31.80 8.00 7.50
N VAL A 298 -30.53 7.79 7.80
CA VAL A 298 -29.74 8.62 8.71
C VAL A 298 -28.56 9.21 7.96
N SER A 299 -28.46 10.54 7.95
CA SER A 299 -27.25 11.23 7.47
C SER A 299 -26.21 11.25 8.59
N ALA A 300 -25.00 10.77 8.30
CA ALA A 300 -23.87 10.63 9.19
C ALA A 300 -22.54 10.84 8.43
N GLY A 301 -21.41 10.78 9.14
CA GLY A 301 -20.08 11.04 8.59
C GLY A 301 -19.22 9.80 8.35
N GLN A 302 -19.79 8.61 8.11
CA GLN A 302 -19.01 7.37 7.94
C GLN A 302 -18.09 7.37 6.69
N PHE A 303 -18.26 8.34 5.81
CA PHE A 303 -17.39 8.57 4.66
C PHE A 303 -16.06 9.26 5.01
N HIS A 304 -15.88 9.73 6.24
CA HIS A 304 -14.72 10.55 6.60
C HIS A 304 -13.50 9.66 6.85
N GLY A 305 -12.44 9.83 6.04
CA GLY A 305 -11.29 8.91 6.00
C GLY A 305 -10.26 9.05 7.11
N GLU A 306 -10.61 9.66 8.25
CA GLU A 306 -9.64 9.98 9.32
C GLU A 306 -8.90 8.75 9.85
N PRO A 307 -9.59 7.61 10.12
CA PRO A 307 -8.91 6.41 10.58
C PRO A 307 -7.88 5.89 9.56
N VAL A 308 -8.18 5.99 8.27
CA VAL A 308 -7.29 5.60 7.17
C VAL A 308 -6.11 6.55 7.05
N ALA A 309 -6.34 7.86 7.19
CA ALA A 309 -5.29 8.87 7.12
C ALA A 309 -4.24 8.67 8.21
N LEU A 310 -4.69 8.54 9.47
CA LEU A 310 -3.81 8.32 10.62
C LEU A 310 -3.06 6.98 10.51
N ALA A 311 -3.72 5.92 10.05
CA ALA A 311 -3.09 4.63 9.84
C ALA A 311 -2.02 4.68 8.74
N ALA A 312 -2.29 5.38 7.63
CA ALA A 312 -1.33 5.56 6.56
C ALA A 312 -0.14 6.45 6.98
N ASP A 313 -0.37 7.50 7.77
CA ASP A 313 0.72 8.32 8.32
C ASP A 313 1.60 7.54 9.30
N ALA A 314 1.01 6.68 10.15
CA ALA A 314 1.78 5.77 11.00
C ALA A 314 2.63 4.80 10.18
N LEU A 315 2.09 4.28 9.07
CA LEU A 315 2.81 3.41 8.13
C LEU A 315 4.00 4.14 7.49
N LYS A 316 3.82 5.39 7.07
CA LYS A 316 4.89 6.22 6.49
C LYS A 316 6.07 6.39 7.46
N VAL A 317 5.79 6.74 8.71
CA VAL A 317 6.83 6.94 9.74
C VAL A 317 7.57 5.63 10.03
N ALA A 318 6.83 4.54 10.24
CA ALA A 318 7.41 3.24 10.56
C ALA A 318 8.36 2.75 9.45
N LEU A 319 7.96 2.85 8.18
CA LEU A 319 8.82 2.41 7.08
C LEU A 319 9.98 3.35 6.78
N ALA A 320 9.83 4.66 7.00
CA ALA A 320 10.95 5.59 6.91
C ALA A 320 12.08 5.22 7.90
N GLU A 321 11.73 4.79 9.11
CA GLU A 321 12.70 4.29 10.09
C GLU A 321 13.32 2.94 9.69
N LEU A 322 12.52 2.02 9.15
CA LEU A 322 13.01 0.72 8.64
C LEU A 322 14.03 0.91 7.50
N ALA A 323 13.72 1.78 6.55
CA ALA A 323 14.64 2.16 5.47
C ALA A 323 15.88 2.86 6.04
N GLY A 324 15.70 3.78 6.99
CA GLY A 324 16.80 4.51 7.62
C GLY A 324 17.83 3.60 8.28
N ILE A 325 17.40 2.62 9.09
CA ILE A 325 18.33 1.69 9.74
C ILE A 325 19.02 0.74 8.74
N SER A 326 18.33 0.34 7.67
CA SER A 326 18.90 -0.46 6.57
C SER A 326 19.97 0.31 5.79
N GLU A 327 19.72 1.57 5.46
CA GLU A 327 20.72 2.41 4.78
C GLU A 327 21.99 2.60 5.64
N ARG A 328 21.86 2.72 6.98
CA ARG A 328 23.04 2.74 7.87
C ARG A 328 23.86 1.45 7.79
N ARG A 329 23.25 0.32 7.44
CA ARG A 329 23.95 -0.96 7.18
C ARG A 329 24.61 -0.98 5.81
N VAL A 330 24.00 -0.41 4.78
CA VAL A 330 24.66 -0.13 3.48
C VAL A 330 25.94 0.69 3.70
N PHE A 331 25.84 1.81 4.41
CA PHE A 331 27.00 2.66 4.74
C PHE A 331 28.11 1.88 5.46
N ARG A 332 27.74 1.05 6.45
CA ARG A 332 28.67 0.23 7.22
C ARG A 332 29.45 -0.73 6.32
N LEU A 333 28.77 -1.44 5.41
CA LEU A 333 29.40 -2.43 4.53
C LEU A 333 30.40 -1.79 3.56
N LEU A 334 30.12 -0.59 3.08
CA LEU A 334 30.96 0.13 2.12
C LEU A 334 32.12 0.89 2.79
N THR A 335 32.06 1.08 4.11
CA THR A 335 33.09 1.81 4.87
C THR A 335 34.14 0.86 5.42
N LYS A 336 35.38 0.95 4.93
CA LYS A 336 36.52 0.10 5.33
C LYS A 336 36.70 -0.01 6.86
N ALA A 337 36.58 1.11 7.57
CA ALA A 337 36.74 1.15 9.02
C ALA A 337 35.62 0.43 9.79
N LEU A 338 34.48 0.13 9.14
CA LEU A 338 33.29 -0.43 9.76
C LEU A 338 32.91 -1.82 9.22
N SER A 339 33.62 -2.31 8.19
CA SER A 339 33.37 -3.56 7.47
C SER A 339 34.29 -4.72 7.91
N PHE A 340 35.17 -4.48 8.89
CA PHE A 340 35.97 -5.49 9.58
C PHE A 340 36.89 -6.32 8.67
N GLY A 341 37.69 -5.66 7.84
CA GLY A 341 38.70 -6.30 6.98
C GLY A 341 38.25 -6.54 5.53
N LEU A 342 37.02 -6.14 5.19
CA LEU A 342 36.58 -6.06 3.79
C LEU A 342 37.20 -4.84 3.09
N PRO A 343 37.42 -4.91 1.76
CA PRO A 343 37.95 -3.78 1.01
C PRO A 343 36.97 -2.59 1.03
N PRO A 344 37.48 -1.34 0.90
CA PRO A 344 36.63 -0.16 0.81
C PRO A 344 35.65 -0.30 -0.36
N LEU A 345 34.41 0.16 -0.16
CA LEU A 345 33.35 0.15 -1.17
C LEU A 345 32.99 -1.26 -1.69
N LEU A 346 33.48 -2.31 -1.04
CA LEU A 346 33.45 -3.69 -1.53
C LEU A 346 34.07 -3.82 -2.93
N ALA A 347 35.03 -2.97 -3.27
CA ALA A 347 35.77 -3.02 -4.52
C ALA A 347 36.78 -4.19 -4.48
N PRO A 348 36.77 -5.10 -5.46
CA PRO A 348 37.78 -6.15 -5.56
C PRO A 348 39.18 -5.55 -5.76
N PRO A 349 40.22 -6.07 -5.11
CA PRO A 349 41.57 -5.50 -5.16
C PRO A 349 42.31 -5.76 -6.48
N ASP A 350 41.83 -6.72 -7.27
CA ASP A 350 42.44 -7.24 -8.50
C ASP A 350 42.06 -6.44 -9.76
N ARG A 351 41.14 -5.47 -9.66
CA ARG A 351 40.71 -4.65 -10.79
C ARG A 351 40.39 -3.21 -10.37
N PRO A 352 40.72 -2.21 -11.20
CA PRO A 352 40.30 -0.83 -10.96
C PRO A 352 38.77 -0.73 -11.03
N GLY A 353 38.13 -0.23 -9.97
CA GLY A 353 36.69 -0.07 -9.93
C GLY A 353 36.21 0.69 -8.68
N LEU A 354 35.00 1.26 -8.77
CA LEU A 354 34.37 2.03 -7.67
C LEU A 354 33.51 1.16 -6.75
N GLY A 355 33.61 -0.18 -6.88
CA GLY A 355 32.86 -1.14 -6.08
C GLY A 355 31.34 -0.94 -6.19
N LEU A 356 30.67 -0.88 -5.04
CA LEU A 356 29.22 -0.65 -4.91
C LEU A 356 28.90 0.74 -4.34
N MET A 357 29.82 1.70 -4.45
CA MET A 357 29.68 3.06 -3.91
C MET A 357 28.35 3.73 -4.29
N ALA A 358 27.94 3.62 -5.57
CA ALA A 358 26.74 4.27 -6.06
C ALA A 358 25.45 3.79 -5.38
N LEU A 359 25.40 2.54 -4.90
CA LEU A 359 24.25 2.02 -4.15
C LEU A 359 24.01 2.78 -2.84
N GLN A 360 25.08 3.31 -2.22
CA GLN A 360 24.96 4.15 -1.04
C GLN A 360 24.22 5.45 -1.35
N PHE A 361 24.53 6.09 -2.48
CA PHE A 361 23.90 7.35 -2.87
C PHE A 361 22.41 7.14 -3.15
N THR A 362 22.08 6.06 -3.85
CA THR A 362 20.68 5.66 -4.09
C THR A 362 19.94 5.42 -2.77
N ALA A 363 20.49 4.60 -1.87
CA ALA A 363 19.85 4.32 -0.59
C ALA A 363 19.66 5.59 0.26
N ALA A 364 20.70 6.42 0.36
CA ALA A 364 20.65 7.68 1.12
C ALA A 364 19.61 8.66 0.55
N GLY A 365 19.54 8.80 -0.78
CA GLY A 365 18.57 9.64 -1.46
C GLY A 365 17.13 9.18 -1.20
N LEU A 366 16.86 7.88 -1.32
CA LEU A 366 15.53 7.31 -1.09
C LEU A 366 15.08 7.43 0.37
N VAL A 367 15.99 7.27 1.34
CA VAL A 367 15.70 7.53 2.75
C VAL A 367 15.40 9.00 2.99
N ALA A 368 16.17 9.91 2.38
CA ALA A 368 15.91 11.35 2.50
C ALA A 368 14.56 11.74 1.91
N GLU A 369 14.20 11.23 0.73
CA GLU A 369 12.89 11.42 0.11
C GLU A 369 11.76 10.90 1.03
N SER A 370 11.93 9.70 1.57
CA SER A 370 10.93 9.07 2.46
C SER A 370 10.68 9.90 3.73
N LYS A 371 11.71 10.54 4.29
CA LYS A 371 11.55 11.46 5.44
C LYS A 371 10.70 12.68 5.12
N HIS A 372 10.80 13.22 3.91
CA HIS A 372 9.95 14.35 3.48
C HIS A 372 8.50 13.89 3.28
N ILE A 373 8.30 12.74 2.64
CA ILE A 373 6.96 12.16 2.42
C ILE A 373 6.30 11.77 3.75
N ALA A 374 7.09 11.39 4.76
CA ALA A 374 6.60 11.00 6.08
C ALA A 374 5.97 12.16 6.88
N HIS A 375 6.04 13.40 6.41
CA HIS A 375 5.23 14.48 6.96
C HIS A 375 3.75 14.07 6.95
N PRO A 376 3.03 14.15 8.08
CA PRO A 376 1.67 13.64 8.18
C PRO A 376 0.73 14.47 7.30
N SER A 377 -0.12 13.78 6.53
CA SER A 377 -1.15 14.43 5.71
C SER A 377 -2.45 14.59 6.50
N SER A 378 -2.70 13.73 7.49
CA SER A 378 -3.89 13.76 8.36
C SER A 378 -4.02 15.02 9.23
N VAL A 379 -2.92 15.75 9.44
CA VAL A 379 -2.95 17.00 10.23
C VAL A 379 -3.23 18.23 9.38
N ASP A 380 -3.40 18.07 8.07
CA ASP A 380 -3.76 19.14 7.15
C ASP A 380 -5.26 19.13 6.86
N ASN A 381 -5.84 20.31 6.68
CA ASN A 381 -7.27 20.48 6.43
C ASN A 381 -7.52 21.75 5.61
N ILE A 382 -8.29 21.61 4.53
CA ILE A 382 -8.70 22.74 3.69
C ILE A 382 -10.22 22.65 3.51
N PRO A 383 -11.00 23.61 4.05
CA PRO A 383 -12.45 23.64 3.88
C PRO A 383 -12.86 23.68 2.40
N THR A 384 -13.90 22.92 2.05
CA THR A 384 -14.48 22.92 0.69
C THR A 384 -16.00 22.96 0.72
N CYS A 385 -16.63 23.09 -0.45
CA CYS A 385 -18.09 23.10 -0.62
C CYS A 385 -18.81 24.13 0.28
N GLU A 386 -18.36 25.40 0.26
CA GLU A 386 -18.99 26.49 1.04
C GLU A 386 -19.05 26.19 2.54
N ASP A 387 -17.94 25.70 3.11
CA ASP A 387 -17.81 25.27 4.52
C ASP A 387 -18.75 24.14 4.93
N GLN A 388 -19.44 23.48 3.99
CA GLN A 388 -20.17 22.25 4.28
C GLN A 388 -19.22 21.07 4.53
N GLU A 389 -18.05 21.08 3.88
CA GLU A 389 -16.92 20.19 4.15
C GLU A 389 -15.80 20.99 4.82
N ASP A 390 -16.06 21.43 6.06
CA ASP A 390 -15.17 22.28 6.88
C ASP A 390 -13.99 21.53 7.50
N HIS A 391 -14.08 20.20 7.57
CA HIS A 391 -13.00 19.31 7.99
C HIS A 391 -12.88 18.09 7.06
N VAL A 392 -11.64 17.79 6.64
CA VAL A 392 -11.31 16.70 5.73
C VAL A 392 -10.10 15.90 6.23
N SER A 393 -9.94 14.65 5.80
CA SER A 393 -8.89 13.76 6.34
C SER A 393 -7.56 13.74 5.57
N MET A 394 -7.58 14.16 4.29
CA MET A 394 -6.46 13.98 3.36
C MET A 394 -5.96 12.51 3.25
N SER A 395 -6.80 11.54 3.58
CA SER A 395 -6.48 10.10 3.54
C SER A 395 -5.88 9.58 2.22
N PRO A 396 -6.28 10.06 1.02
CA PRO A 396 -5.65 9.62 -0.22
C PRO A 396 -4.18 10.05 -0.31
N ILE A 397 -3.86 11.24 0.19
CA ILE A 397 -2.50 11.78 0.16
C ILE A 397 -1.62 10.95 1.11
N ALA A 398 -2.12 10.67 2.32
CA ALA A 398 -1.44 9.81 3.28
C ALA A 398 -1.18 8.41 2.70
N ALA A 399 -2.21 7.78 2.10
CA ALA A 399 -2.12 6.42 1.57
C ALA A 399 -1.21 6.31 0.33
N ARG A 400 -1.24 7.29 -0.59
CA ARG A 400 -0.27 7.35 -1.71
C ARG A 400 1.16 7.56 -1.20
N GLY A 401 1.35 8.41 -0.21
CA GLY A 401 2.64 8.62 0.43
C GLY A 401 3.19 7.33 1.06
N ALA A 402 2.33 6.55 1.72
CA ALA A 402 2.70 5.25 2.25
C ALA A 402 3.15 4.27 1.15
N ARG A 403 2.42 4.16 0.04
CA ARG A 403 2.83 3.34 -1.12
C ARG A 403 4.18 3.77 -1.69
N ARG A 404 4.47 5.09 -1.73
CA ARG A 404 5.77 5.60 -2.19
C ARG A 404 6.91 5.21 -1.24
N ILE A 405 6.70 5.32 0.07
CA ILE A 405 7.72 4.93 1.06
C ILE A 405 7.95 3.41 1.06
N VAL A 406 6.90 2.58 0.86
CA VAL A 406 7.04 1.13 0.66
C VAL A 406 7.99 0.84 -0.51
N ALA A 407 7.76 1.46 -1.67
CA ALA A 407 8.62 1.27 -2.85
C ALA A 407 10.07 1.70 -2.57
N ASN A 408 10.27 2.85 -1.94
CA ASN A 408 11.60 3.33 -1.56
C ASN A 408 12.30 2.36 -0.59
N THR A 409 11.56 1.81 0.38
CA THR A 409 12.07 0.85 1.36
C THR A 409 12.53 -0.45 0.69
N ALA A 410 11.78 -0.94 -0.30
CA ALA A 410 12.17 -2.11 -1.07
C ALA A 410 13.52 -1.91 -1.78
N TYR A 411 13.73 -0.75 -2.42
CA TYR A 411 15.02 -0.42 -3.05
C TYR A 411 16.16 -0.27 -2.02
N VAL A 412 15.91 0.32 -0.86
CA VAL A 412 16.93 0.44 0.20
C VAL A 412 17.34 -0.94 0.72
N LEU A 413 16.38 -1.84 0.93
CA LEU A 413 16.66 -3.23 1.29
C LEU A 413 17.41 -3.98 0.17
N ALA A 414 17.05 -3.75 -1.09
CA ALA A 414 17.78 -4.31 -2.23
C ALA A 414 19.25 -3.83 -2.27
N CYS A 415 19.51 -2.54 -2.00
CA CYS A 415 20.86 -2.02 -1.83
C CYS A 415 21.62 -2.74 -0.71
N GLU A 416 20.99 -2.92 0.47
CA GLU A 416 21.59 -3.64 1.59
C GLU A 416 21.93 -5.08 1.20
N MET A 417 20.99 -5.80 0.59
CA MET A 417 21.16 -7.20 0.22
C MET A 417 22.22 -7.41 -0.85
N LEU A 418 22.33 -6.52 -1.84
CA LEU A 418 23.42 -6.56 -2.84
C LEU A 418 24.79 -6.31 -2.19
N CYS A 419 24.90 -5.29 -1.35
CA CYS A 419 26.13 -5.01 -0.60
C CYS A 419 26.51 -6.17 0.32
N ALA A 420 25.55 -6.71 1.08
CA ALA A 420 25.79 -7.82 1.98
C ALA A 420 26.17 -9.10 1.22
N SER A 421 25.54 -9.37 0.07
CA SER A 421 25.88 -10.50 -0.79
C SER A 421 27.29 -10.40 -1.36
N SER A 422 27.69 -9.21 -1.83
CA SER A 422 29.05 -8.95 -2.30
C SER A 422 30.07 -9.13 -1.17
N ALA A 423 29.76 -8.60 0.02
CA ALA A 423 30.60 -8.75 1.20
C ALA A 423 30.76 -10.22 1.62
N LEU A 424 29.68 -11.01 1.61
CA LEU A 424 29.71 -12.44 1.93
C LEU A 424 30.50 -13.24 0.88
N ALA A 425 30.40 -12.90 -0.40
CA ALA A 425 31.23 -13.50 -1.45
C ALA A 425 32.72 -13.26 -1.17
N LEU A 426 33.11 -12.01 -0.87
CA LEU A 426 34.50 -11.66 -0.53
C LEU A 426 35.01 -12.37 0.74
N ARG A 427 34.13 -12.68 1.71
CA ARG A 427 34.47 -13.50 2.87
C ARG A 427 34.78 -14.93 2.46
N ARG A 428 33.89 -15.55 1.68
CA ARG A 428 34.04 -16.94 1.23
C ARG A 428 35.26 -17.17 0.33
N ASP A 429 35.68 -16.15 -0.40
CA ASP A 429 36.91 -16.22 -1.21
C ASP A 429 38.19 -16.23 -0.35
N ARG A 430 38.13 -15.68 0.87
CA ARG A 430 39.27 -15.56 1.79
C ARG A 430 39.27 -16.60 2.90
N GLU A 431 38.10 -17.08 3.27
CA GLU A 431 37.85 -17.87 4.46
C GLU A 431 36.93 -19.05 4.09
N ALA A 432 37.24 -20.27 4.54
CA ALA A 432 36.35 -21.43 4.38
C ALA A 432 35.15 -21.28 5.33
N ALA A 433 34.18 -20.45 4.92
CA ALA A 433 33.05 -20.04 5.74
C ALA A 433 31.74 -20.72 5.33
N ASN A 434 31.01 -21.20 6.33
CA ASN A 434 29.62 -21.63 6.19
C ASN A 434 28.73 -20.42 6.46
N LEU A 435 27.82 -20.17 5.52
CA LEU A 435 26.80 -19.14 5.69
C LEU A 435 25.59 -19.71 6.44
N GLY A 436 24.89 -18.86 7.19
CA GLY A 436 23.60 -19.18 7.77
C GLY A 436 22.59 -19.63 6.72
N ALA A 437 21.66 -20.50 7.07
CA ALA A 437 20.73 -21.09 6.10
C ALA A 437 19.91 -20.03 5.35
N GLY A 438 19.45 -18.98 6.05
CA GLY A 438 18.69 -17.88 5.45
C GLY A 438 19.56 -17.00 4.55
N THR A 439 20.74 -16.62 5.04
CA THR A 439 21.66 -15.73 4.31
C THR A 439 22.25 -16.41 3.08
N ALA A 440 22.57 -17.70 3.15
CA ALA A 440 23.04 -18.50 2.02
C ALA A 440 22.04 -18.50 0.85
N ARG A 441 20.74 -18.64 1.14
CA ARG A 441 19.67 -18.56 0.15
C ARG A 441 19.60 -17.17 -0.48
N ALA A 442 19.65 -16.12 0.33
CA ALA A 442 19.60 -14.75 -0.16
C ALA A 442 20.79 -14.44 -1.09
N VAL A 443 21.99 -14.88 -0.71
CA VAL A 443 23.20 -14.76 -1.56
C VAL A 443 23.02 -15.49 -2.90
N ALA A 444 22.38 -16.66 -2.91
CA ALA A 444 22.12 -17.40 -4.15
C ALA A 444 21.21 -16.61 -5.10
N LEU A 445 20.15 -15.98 -4.59
CA LEU A 445 19.24 -15.14 -5.36
C LEU A 445 19.90 -13.85 -5.89
N CYS A 446 20.85 -13.29 -5.14
CA CYS A 446 21.60 -12.09 -5.56
C CYS A 446 22.79 -12.40 -6.50
N ARG A 447 23.09 -13.68 -6.78
CA ARG A 447 24.28 -14.08 -7.55
C ARG A 447 24.28 -13.52 -8.97
N GLU A 448 23.15 -13.65 -9.67
CA GLU A 448 23.02 -13.20 -11.06
C GLU A 448 23.13 -11.66 -11.17
N PRO A 449 22.39 -10.86 -10.39
CA PRO A 449 22.58 -9.41 -10.34
C PRO A 449 24.05 -8.99 -10.06
N LEU A 450 24.74 -9.67 -9.15
CA LEU A 450 26.15 -9.40 -8.88
C LEU A 450 27.07 -9.78 -10.03
N ALA A 451 26.78 -10.88 -10.74
CA ALA A 451 27.53 -11.28 -11.93
C ALA A 451 27.39 -10.23 -13.04
N TRP A 452 26.19 -9.67 -13.24
CA TRP A 452 25.98 -8.57 -14.20
C TRP A 452 26.80 -7.33 -13.83
N HIS A 453 26.80 -6.93 -12.55
CA HIS A 453 27.63 -5.82 -12.07
C HIS A 453 29.12 -6.10 -12.31
N ALA A 454 29.57 -7.32 -12.01
CA ALA A 454 30.96 -7.73 -12.24
C ALA A 454 31.34 -7.71 -13.73
N ALA A 455 30.38 -7.91 -14.64
CA ALA A 455 30.53 -7.78 -16.08
C ALA A 455 30.36 -6.34 -16.61
N GLY A 456 30.23 -5.34 -15.72
CA GLY A 456 30.14 -3.92 -16.10
C GLY A 456 28.72 -3.40 -16.31
N SER A 457 27.68 -4.15 -15.93
CA SER A 457 26.31 -3.63 -15.97
C SER A 457 26.11 -2.49 -14.96
N PRO A 458 25.30 -1.47 -15.30
CA PRO A 458 24.96 -0.41 -14.35
C PRO A 458 24.27 -0.97 -13.09
N PRO A 459 24.61 -0.48 -11.88
CA PRO A 459 24.00 -0.95 -10.63
C PRO A 459 22.47 -0.83 -10.59
N GLY A 460 21.91 0.14 -11.30
CA GLY A 460 20.45 0.30 -11.41
C GLY A 460 19.76 -0.94 -11.96
N ARG A 461 20.34 -1.62 -12.96
CA ARG A 461 19.79 -2.87 -13.51
C ARG A 461 19.77 -3.99 -12.47
N CYS A 462 20.81 -4.06 -11.64
CA CYS A 462 20.91 -5.04 -10.57
C CYS A 462 19.86 -4.77 -9.47
N LEU A 463 19.63 -3.50 -9.14
CA LEU A 463 18.60 -3.09 -8.19
C LEU A 463 17.19 -3.44 -8.69
N GLU A 464 16.89 -3.14 -9.95
CA GLU A 464 15.59 -3.49 -10.55
C GLU A 464 15.31 -4.99 -10.44
N GLU A 465 16.30 -5.84 -10.71
CA GLU A 465 16.13 -7.28 -10.62
C GLU A 465 15.93 -7.76 -9.18
N VAL A 466 16.71 -7.24 -8.22
CA VAL A 466 16.50 -7.61 -6.81
C VAL A 466 15.14 -7.12 -6.31
N CYS A 467 14.71 -5.92 -6.68
CA CYS A 467 13.37 -5.42 -6.37
C CYS A 467 12.27 -6.28 -7.01
N ARG A 468 12.44 -6.73 -8.27
CA ARG A 468 11.52 -7.67 -8.92
C ARG A 468 11.42 -8.99 -8.13
N LEU A 469 12.55 -9.53 -7.68
CA LEU A 469 12.59 -10.74 -6.85
C LEU A 469 11.91 -10.55 -5.48
N ILE A 470 12.07 -9.38 -4.86
CA ILE A 470 11.37 -8.99 -3.62
C ILE A 470 9.85 -8.99 -3.87
N HIS A 471 9.38 -8.27 -4.88
CA HIS A 471 7.95 -8.21 -5.19
C HIS A 471 7.37 -9.58 -5.52
N ALA A 472 8.12 -10.44 -6.22
CA ALA A 472 7.74 -11.81 -6.54
C ALA A 472 7.79 -12.80 -5.35
N GLY A 473 8.28 -12.37 -4.18
CA GLY A 473 8.35 -13.20 -2.98
C GLY A 473 9.43 -14.27 -3.01
N ALA A 474 10.45 -14.09 -3.84
CA ALA A 474 11.56 -15.04 -3.95
C ALA A 474 12.32 -15.23 -2.61
N PHE A 475 12.27 -14.23 -1.73
CA PHE A 475 12.93 -14.25 -0.43
C PHE A 475 12.06 -14.78 0.71
N ASP A 476 10.75 -14.99 0.49
CA ASP A 476 9.72 -15.25 1.50
C ASP A 476 9.70 -16.70 2.03
N ALA A 477 10.69 -17.53 1.64
CA ALA A 477 10.69 -18.95 1.99
C ALA A 477 10.62 -19.17 3.51
N PRO A 478 9.77 -20.10 3.98
CA PRO A 478 9.54 -20.33 5.40
C PRO A 478 10.86 -20.64 6.09
N LEU A 479 11.10 -19.94 7.20
CA LEU A 479 12.09 -20.38 8.17
C LEU A 479 11.66 -21.78 8.59
N LEU A 480 12.51 -22.79 8.39
CA LEU A 480 12.29 -24.09 9.03
C LEU A 480 12.06 -23.79 10.51
N GLU A 481 10.93 -24.25 11.06
CA GLU A 481 10.65 -24.10 12.48
C GLU A 481 11.85 -24.65 13.25
N ALA A 482 12.66 -23.75 13.81
CA ALA A 482 13.68 -24.14 14.76
C ALA A 482 12.91 -24.67 15.97
N GLY A 483 12.96 -26.00 16.14
CA GLY A 483 12.13 -26.74 17.08
C GLY A 483 11.98 -26.05 18.44
N ALA A 484 10.74 -25.98 18.89
CA ALA A 484 10.34 -25.57 20.23
C ALA A 484 11.06 -26.37 21.33
#